data_AF-A0A257IVX8-F1
#
_entry.id   AF-A0A257IVX8-F1
#
_cell.length_a   1.000
_cell.length_b   1.000
_cell.length_c   1.000
_cell.angle_alpha   90.00
_cell.angle_beta   90.00
_cell.angle_gamma   90.00
#
_symmetry.space_group_name_H-M   'P 1'
#
loop_
_entity.id
_entity.type
_entity.pdbx_description
1 polymer ?
#
loop_
_entity_poly.entity_id
_entity_poly.type
_entity_poly.pdbx_seq_one_letter_code
_entity_poly.pdbx_strand_id
1 'polypeptide(L)'
;MFKYFFCTILLVCSIVSHAQNTAADSLLLDLTRDESSTTESLLPDRMLITQRMLWGEHGLYRKVGIAPKVLTNETREHELKIRRTMFRIHQAVGLATAAGMLAQGIVGSRLYKPGNYTDKLKNTHEGIATGINIGYITTALMSFTAPPPMVNRKKFDNIKLHKILSYVHLSGMIATNVLSQQIDGNSNPANIKKWHRAAAFTTFGAYTAAIATIKFEF
;
A
#
# COMPACT_ATOMS: atom_id res chain seq x y z
N MET A 1 -33.56 -18.63 -9.84
CA MET A 1 -32.31 -18.21 -10.51
C MET A 1 -31.37 -17.41 -9.58
N PHE A 2 -31.88 -16.43 -8.82
CA PHE A 2 -31.08 -15.60 -7.90
C PHE A 2 -30.36 -16.34 -6.75
N LYS A 3 -30.97 -17.42 -6.22
CA LYS A 3 -30.43 -18.18 -5.07
C LYS A 3 -29.17 -19.00 -5.43
N TYR A 4 -29.09 -19.48 -6.68
CA TYR A 4 -27.93 -20.23 -7.18
C TYR A 4 -26.79 -19.30 -7.60
N PHE A 5 -27.09 -18.07 -8.03
CA PHE A 5 -26.10 -17.03 -8.33
C PHE A 5 -25.36 -16.55 -7.07
N PHE A 6 -26.09 -16.39 -5.94
CA PHE A 6 -25.48 -16.03 -4.66
C PHE A 6 -24.59 -17.15 -4.10
N CYS A 7 -24.99 -18.42 -4.24
CA CYS A 7 -24.17 -19.57 -3.86
C CYS A 7 -22.92 -19.73 -4.73
N THR A 8 -22.99 -19.47 -6.03
CA THR A 8 -21.83 -19.52 -6.93
C THR A 8 -20.85 -18.37 -6.67
N ILE A 9 -21.33 -17.17 -6.36
CA ILE A 9 -20.47 -16.04 -5.92
C ILE A 9 -19.76 -16.35 -4.60
N LEU A 10 -20.46 -16.94 -3.62
CA LEU A 10 -19.85 -17.35 -2.34
C LEU A 10 -18.82 -18.47 -2.50
N LEU A 11 -19.05 -19.42 -3.40
CA LEU A 11 -18.12 -20.50 -3.72
C LEU A 11 -16.86 -19.96 -4.42
N VAL A 12 -17.02 -19.04 -5.38
CA VAL A 12 -15.90 -18.38 -6.07
C VAL A 12 -15.09 -17.48 -5.11
N CYS A 13 -15.74 -16.76 -4.18
CA CYS A 13 -15.06 -16.00 -3.13
C CYS A 13 -14.22 -16.89 -2.20
N SER A 14 -14.70 -18.10 -1.90
CA SER A 14 -14.00 -19.04 -1.02
C SER A 14 -12.74 -19.64 -1.68
N ILE A 15 -12.79 -19.89 -2.98
CA ILE A 15 -11.64 -20.41 -3.77
C ILE A 15 -10.60 -19.30 -3.99
N VAL A 16 -11.03 -18.06 -4.24
CA VAL A 16 -10.12 -16.90 -4.34
C VAL A 16 -9.42 -16.62 -3.00
N SER A 17 -10.13 -16.79 -1.88
CA SER A 17 -9.55 -16.60 -0.53
C SER A 17 -8.47 -17.64 -0.22
N HIS A 18 -8.62 -18.89 -0.66
CA HIS A 18 -7.59 -19.92 -0.49
C HIS A 18 -6.34 -19.67 -1.35
N ALA A 19 -6.50 -19.23 -2.61
CA ALA A 19 -5.37 -18.94 -3.49
C ALA A 19 -4.59 -17.68 -3.09
N GLN A 20 -5.25 -16.68 -2.48
CA GLN A 20 -4.58 -15.49 -1.93
C GLN A 20 -3.67 -15.82 -0.76
N ASN A 21 -4.07 -16.78 0.09
CA ASN A 21 -3.23 -17.24 1.19
C ASN A 21 -1.95 -17.90 0.66
N THR A 22 -2.03 -18.74 -0.38
CA THR A 22 -0.85 -19.42 -0.93
C THR A 22 0.16 -18.47 -1.58
N ALA A 23 -0.28 -17.43 -2.30
CA ALA A 23 0.64 -16.46 -2.92
C ALA A 23 1.25 -15.49 -1.90
N ALA A 24 0.46 -15.00 -0.93
CA ALA A 24 0.98 -14.19 0.16
C ALA A 24 1.93 -15.00 1.06
N ASP A 25 1.60 -16.26 1.33
CA ASP A 25 2.46 -17.17 2.09
C ASP A 25 3.69 -17.60 1.30
N SER A 26 3.64 -17.72 -0.04
CA SER A 26 4.81 -17.99 -0.90
C SER A 26 5.76 -16.80 -0.95
N LEU A 27 5.24 -15.57 -1.01
CA LEU A 27 6.05 -14.36 -0.91
C LEU A 27 6.62 -14.17 0.49
N LEU A 28 5.88 -14.56 1.53
CA LEU A 28 6.39 -14.66 2.90
C LEU A 28 7.44 -15.77 3.06
N LEU A 29 7.30 -16.88 2.35
CA LEU A 29 8.25 -18.00 2.34
C LEU A 29 9.54 -17.64 1.61
N ASP A 30 9.46 -16.90 0.51
CA ASP A 30 10.61 -16.38 -0.22
C ASP A 30 11.35 -15.30 0.59
N LEU A 31 10.63 -14.55 1.44
CA LEU A 31 11.26 -13.67 2.45
C LEU A 31 11.99 -14.45 3.55
N THR A 32 11.63 -15.71 3.80
CA THR A 32 12.30 -16.61 4.77
C THR A 32 13.35 -17.53 4.15
N ARG A 33 13.33 -17.77 2.83
CA ARG A 33 14.23 -18.73 2.18
C ARG A 33 15.65 -18.18 1.98
N ASP A 34 15.76 -16.86 1.82
CA ASP A 34 17.06 -16.16 1.76
C ASP A 34 17.76 -16.02 3.14
N GLU A 35 17.19 -16.58 4.22
CA GLU A 35 17.69 -16.46 5.61
C GLU A 35 19.02 -17.20 5.90
N SER A 36 19.58 -17.96 4.95
CA SER A 36 20.75 -18.81 5.17
C SER A 36 22.02 -18.32 4.45
N SER A 37 22.48 -17.09 4.72
CA SER A 37 23.92 -16.77 4.54
C SER A 37 24.42 -15.56 5.36
N THR A 38 25.20 -15.88 6.39
CA THR A 38 26.40 -15.20 6.92
C THR A 38 26.34 -13.71 7.29
N THR A 39 25.88 -13.38 8.50
CA THR A 39 26.62 -12.65 9.56
C THR A 39 25.81 -12.68 10.87
N GLU A 40 26.46 -12.77 12.03
CA GLU A 40 25.88 -12.87 13.39
C GLU A 40 25.02 -11.65 13.86
N SER A 41 24.66 -10.73 12.95
CA SER A 41 23.91 -9.52 13.29
C SER A 41 22.39 -9.74 13.22
N LEU A 42 21.69 -9.43 14.30
CA LEU A 42 20.23 -9.55 14.40
C LEU A 42 19.47 -8.46 13.61
N LEU A 43 20.13 -7.34 13.29
CA LEU A 43 19.57 -6.28 12.44
C LEU A 43 20.35 -6.17 11.13
N PRO A 44 19.69 -5.78 10.01
CA PRO A 44 20.39 -5.57 8.76
C PRO A 44 21.22 -4.28 8.80
N ASP A 45 22.38 -4.28 8.15
CA ASP A 45 23.27 -3.11 8.06
C ASP A 45 22.56 -1.88 7.47
N ARG A 46 21.76 -2.12 6.41
CA ARG A 46 20.98 -1.10 5.72
C ARG A 46 19.52 -1.14 6.18
N MET A 47 19.12 -0.07 6.88
CA MET A 47 17.75 0.21 7.30
C MET A 47 17.30 1.57 6.75
N LEU A 48 16.00 1.74 6.52
CA LEU A 48 15.42 3.06 6.31
C LEU A 48 15.62 3.92 7.57
N ILE A 49 15.64 5.25 7.42
CA ILE A 49 15.81 6.18 8.54
C ILE A 49 14.73 5.98 9.60
N THR A 50 13.47 5.84 9.19
CA THR A 50 12.33 5.56 10.07
C THR A 50 12.49 4.24 10.83
N GLN A 51 12.94 3.18 10.14
CA GLN A 51 13.19 1.88 10.74
C GLN A 51 14.33 1.94 11.75
N ARG A 52 15.44 2.62 11.42
CA ARG A 52 16.56 2.80 12.35
C ARG A 52 16.14 3.60 13.58
N MET A 53 15.35 4.65 13.39
CA MET A 53 14.86 5.49 14.48
C MET A 53 13.89 4.74 15.40
N LEU A 54 12.99 3.91 14.87
CA LEU A 54 11.98 3.20 15.66
C LEU A 54 12.49 1.87 16.21
N TRP A 55 13.15 1.07 15.36
CA TRP A 55 13.53 -0.33 15.57
C TRP A 55 15.05 -0.59 15.53
N GLY A 56 15.91 0.43 15.51
CA GLY A 56 17.35 0.22 15.69
C GLY A 56 17.70 -0.22 17.12
N GLU A 57 18.94 -0.62 17.38
CA GLU A 57 19.39 -1.07 18.72
C GLU A 57 19.04 -0.08 19.84
N HIS A 58 19.14 1.23 19.56
CA HIS A 58 18.73 2.32 20.45
C HIS A 58 17.46 3.04 19.98
N GLY A 59 16.63 2.35 19.22
CA GLY A 59 15.40 2.86 18.63
C GLY A 59 14.32 3.21 19.66
N LEU A 60 13.40 4.08 19.25
CA LEU A 60 12.34 4.61 20.10
C LEU A 60 11.52 3.50 20.76
N TYR A 61 11.11 2.47 20.02
CA TYR A 61 10.26 1.42 20.55
C TYR A 61 10.92 0.60 21.66
N ARG A 62 12.25 0.44 21.62
CA ARG A 62 13.00 -0.17 22.73
C ARG A 62 13.08 0.75 23.94
N LYS A 63 13.29 2.05 23.71
CA LYS A 63 13.36 3.06 24.78
C LYS A 63 12.05 3.17 25.56
N VAL A 64 10.91 3.17 24.88
CA VAL A 64 9.58 3.32 25.49
C VAL A 64 8.95 1.98 25.90
N GLY A 65 9.63 0.85 25.70
CA GLY A 65 9.16 -0.48 26.12
C GLY A 65 8.11 -1.14 25.21
N ILE A 66 7.89 -0.63 23.99
CA ILE A 66 7.05 -1.28 22.97
C ILE A 66 7.77 -2.51 22.38
N ALA A 67 9.10 -2.43 22.23
CA ALA A 67 9.95 -3.53 21.83
C ALA A 67 10.88 -3.91 23.00
N PRO A 68 11.31 -5.19 23.10
CA PRO A 68 12.26 -5.61 24.13
C PRO A 68 13.56 -4.79 24.09
N LYS A 69 14.05 -4.39 25.27
CA LYS A 69 15.28 -3.58 25.39
C LYS A 69 16.52 -4.30 24.87
N VAL A 70 16.58 -5.62 25.07
CA VAL A 70 17.67 -6.48 24.62
C VAL A 70 17.25 -7.17 23.33
N LEU A 71 18.13 -7.12 22.34
CA LEU A 71 17.93 -7.81 21.08
C LEU A 71 18.49 -9.23 21.19
N THR A 72 17.63 -10.23 21.03
CA THR A 72 17.96 -11.66 21.02
C THR A 72 17.31 -12.29 19.79
N ASN A 73 17.62 -13.56 19.50
CA ASN A 73 16.97 -14.28 18.42
C ASN A 73 15.45 -14.34 18.61
N GLU A 74 14.99 -14.62 19.82
CA GLU A 74 13.56 -14.75 20.14
C GLU A 74 12.82 -13.42 19.97
N THR A 75 13.42 -12.32 20.45
CA THR A 75 12.81 -10.99 20.31
C THR A 75 12.81 -10.53 18.86
N ARG A 76 13.85 -10.91 18.10
CA ARG A 76 13.94 -10.63 16.67
C ARG A 76 12.89 -11.40 15.86
N GLU A 77 12.66 -12.67 16.17
CA GLU A 77 11.57 -13.45 15.55
C GLU A 77 10.19 -12.82 15.80
N HIS A 78 9.96 -12.29 16.99
CA HIS A 78 8.72 -11.58 17.32
C HIS A 78 8.55 -10.31 16.47
N GLU A 79 9.61 -9.51 16.30
CA GLU A 79 9.58 -8.35 15.39
C GLU A 79 9.27 -8.75 13.95
N LEU A 80 9.79 -9.88 13.47
CA LEU A 80 9.46 -10.39 12.14
C LEU A 80 8.00 -10.84 12.05
N LYS A 81 7.42 -11.41 13.11
CA LYS A 81 5.97 -11.70 13.18
C LYS A 81 5.16 -10.41 13.07
N ILE A 82 5.54 -9.34 13.80
CA ILE A 82 4.91 -8.02 13.68
C ILE A 82 5.01 -7.51 12.24
N ARG A 83 6.21 -7.55 11.64
CA ARG A 83 6.45 -7.14 10.25
C ARG A 83 5.49 -7.86 9.30
N ARG A 84 5.37 -9.18 9.41
CA ARG A 84 4.48 -9.98 8.57
C ARG A 84 3.01 -9.58 8.75
N THR A 85 2.56 -9.39 9.99
CA THR A 85 1.20 -8.92 10.26
C THR A 85 0.94 -7.54 9.66
N MET A 86 1.87 -6.60 9.82
CA MET A 86 1.75 -5.26 9.21
C MET A 86 1.63 -5.34 7.69
N PHE A 87 2.41 -6.20 7.01
CA PHE A 87 2.32 -6.33 5.56
C PHE A 87 1.07 -7.06 5.08
N ARG A 88 0.54 -8.03 5.84
CA ARG A 88 -0.78 -8.63 5.54
C ARG A 88 -1.89 -7.58 5.62
N ILE A 89 -1.87 -6.73 6.64
CA ILE A 89 -2.82 -5.60 6.76
C ILE A 89 -2.59 -4.59 5.64
N HIS A 90 -1.33 -4.25 5.33
CA HIS A 90 -0.96 -3.35 4.22
C HIS A 90 -1.55 -3.83 2.89
N GLN A 91 -1.44 -5.12 2.59
CA GLN A 91 -1.99 -5.71 1.36
C GLN A 91 -3.52 -5.66 1.35
N ALA A 92 -4.18 -6.05 2.45
CA ALA A 92 -5.63 -6.04 2.55
C ALA A 92 -6.22 -4.62 2.41
N VAL A 93 -5.68 -3.66 3.19
CA VAL A 93 -6.10 -2.27 3.11
C VAL A 93 -5.74 -1.67 1.76
N GLY A 94 -4.56 -2.00 1.21
CA GLY A 94 -4.14 -1.50 -0.09
C GLY A 94 -5.05 -1.96 -1.23
N LEU A 95 -5.51 -3.22 -1.20
CA LEU A 95 -6.50 -3.72 -2.16
C LEU A 95 -7.86 -3.00 -2.01
N ALA A 96 -8.30 -2.76 -0.77
CA ALA A 96 -9.51 -1.98 -0.51
C ALA A 96 -9.37 -0.53 -1.01
N THR A 97 -8.20 0.08 -0.81
CA THR A 97 -7.87 1.42 -1.34
C THR A 97 -7.89 1.43 -2.87
N ALA A 98 -7.33 0.42 -3.55
CA ALA A 98 -7.42 0.29 -5.01
C ALA A 98 -8.86 0.25 -5.52
N ALA A 99 -9.73 -0.54 -4.86
CA ALA A 99 -11.14 -0.60 -5.20
C ALA A 99 -11.83 0.76 -4.99
N GLY A 100 -11.50 1.47 -3.91
CA GLY A 100 -11.91 2.84 -3.68
C GLY A 100 -11.47 3.76 -4.82
N MET A 101 -10.19 3.72 -5.22
CA MET A 101 -9.66 4.57 -6.30
C MET A 101 -10.35 4.31 -7.63
N LEU A 102 -10.68 3.07 -7.95
CA LEU A 102 -11.48 2.72 -9.12
C LEU A 102 -12.88 3.36 -9.04
N ALA A 103 -13.56 3.23 -7.90
CA ALA A 103 -14.87 3.85 -7.68
C ALA A 103 -14.80 5.39 -7.78
N GLN A 104 -13.79 6.01 -7.15
CA GLN A 104 -13.53 7.45 -7.24
C GLN A 104 -13.27 7.87 -8.69
N GLY A 105 -12.53 7.07 -9.47
CA GLY A 105 -12.27 7.31 -10.89
C GLY A 105 -13.56 7.30 -11.73
N ILE A 106 -14.46 6.34 -11.48
CA ILE A 106 -15.77 6.28 -12.14
C ILE A 106 -16.61 7.51 -11.79
N VAL A 107 -16.74 7.83 -10.51
CA VAL A 107 -17.49 9.01 -10.03
C VAL A 107 -16.87 10.30 -10.58
N GLY A 108 -15.54 10.41 -10.50
CA GLY A 108 -14.76 11.53 -11.00
C GLY A 108 -14.97 11.74 -12.49
N SER A 109 -14.94 10.69 -13.32
CA SER A 109 -15.16 10.80 -14.76
C SER A 109 -16.51 11.44 -15.12
N ARG A 110 -17.54 11.29 -14.26
CA ARG A 110 -18.85 11.92 -14.46
C ARG A 110 -18.81 13.42 -14.23
N LEU A 111 -17.99 13.92 -13.29
CA LEU A 111 -17.80 15.36 -13.04
C LEU A 111 -17.20 16.11 -14.23
N TYR A 112 -16.44 15.40 -15.08
CA TYR A 112 -15.82 16.00 -16.28
C TYR A 112 -16.74 16.01 -17.50
N LYS A 113 -17.92 15.39 -17.43
CA LYS A 113 -18.90 15.43 -18.52
C LYS A 113 -19.69 16.74 -18.47
N PRO A 114 -19.85 17.45 -19.61
CA PRO A 114 -20.66 18.67 -19.67
C PRO A 114 -22.06 18.41 -19.11
N GLY A 115 -22.57 19.32 -18.25
CA GLY A 115 -23.92 19.25 -17.68
C GLY A 115 -24.11 18.26 -16.51
N ASN A 116 -23.12 17.43 -16.18
CA ASN A 116 -23.24 16.43 -15.11
C ASN A 116 -22.76 16.91 -13.73
N TYR A 117 -22.16 18.10 -13.65
CA TYR A 117 -21.67 18.64 -12.39
C TYR A 117 -22.84 18.93 -11.44
N THR A 118 -22.75 18.39 -10.23
CA THR A 118 -23.65 18.69 -9.11
C THR A 118 -22.85 18.63 -7.81
N ASP A 119 -23.24 19.40 -6.80
CA ASP A 119 -22.56 19.39 -5.49
C ASP A 119 -22.62 18.02 -4.84
N LYS A 120 -23.74 17.29 -4.98
CA LYS A 120 -23.86 15.91 -4.51
C LYS A 120 -22.82 14.99 -5.14
N LEU A 121 -22.58 15.12 -6.45
CA LEU A 121 -21.59 14.29 -7.16
C LEU A 121 -20.16 14.67 -6.76
N LYS A 122 -19.86 15.97 -6.58
CA LYS A 122 -18.57 16.46 -6.07
C LYS A 122 -18.31 15.93 -4.66
N ASN A 123 -19.26 16.11 -3.74
CA ASN A 123 -19.17 15.63 -2.37
C ASN A 123 -19.00 14.12 -2.30
N THR A 124 -19.64 13.36 -3.21
CA THR A 124 -19.43 11.91 -3.32
C THR A 124 -17.99 11.59 -3.74
N HIS A 125 -17.45 12.29 -4.75
CA HIS A 125 -16.06 12.12 -5.19
C HIS A 125 -15.06 12.39 -4.05
N GLU A 126 -15.26 13.49 -3.30
CA GLU A 126 -14.42 13.90 -2.18
C GLU A 126 -14.55 13.00 -0.96
N GLY A 127 -15.76 12.51 -0.67
CA GLY A 127 -16.00 11.53 0.39
C GLY A 127 -15.26 10.23 0.13
N ILE A 128 -15.30 9.72 -1.11
CA ILE A 128 -14.52 8.54 -1.50
C ILE A 128 -13.01 8.85 -1.40
N ALA A 129 -12.57 10.02 -1.87
CA ALA A 129 -11.17 10.46 -1.79
C ALA A 129 -10.66 10.50 -0.34
N THR A 130 -11.49 10.95 0.59
CA THR A 130 -11.16 10.95 2.03
C THR A 130 -10.88 9.53 2.53
N GLY A 131 -11.75 8.58 2.22
CA GLY A 131 -11.55 7.17 2.58
C GLY A 131 -10.28 6.57 1.97
N ILE A 132 -10.00 6.87 0.70
CA ILE A 132 -8.76 6.46 0.02
C ILE A 132 -7.54 7.07 0.69
N ASN A 133 -7.54 8.36 1.01
CA ASN A 133 -6.42 9.02 1.67
C ASN A 133 -6.14 8.42 3.05
N ILE A 134 -7.17 8.09 3.83
CA ILE A 134 -7.02 7.39 5.11
C ILE A 134 -6.35 6.03 4.88
N GLY A 135 -6.92 5.19 4.01
CA GLY A 135 -6.35 3.86 3.72
C GLY A 135 -4.92 3.93 3.17
N TYR A 136 -4.66 4.90 2.29
CA TYR A 136 -3.34 5.13 1.70
C TYR A 136 -2.31 5.58 2.74
N ILE A 137 -2.64 6.54 3.60
CA ILE A 137 -1.72 6.98 4.67
C ILE A 137 -1.48 5.84 5.66
N THR A 138 -2.52 5.09 6.03
CA THR A 138 -2.39 3.91 6.90
C THR A 138 -1.43 2.87 6.31
N THR A 139 -1.57 2.55 5.02
CA THR A 139 -0.67 1.59 4.34
C THR A 139 0.75 2.14 4.20
N ALA A 140 0.91 3.42 3.86
CA ALA A 140 2.22 4.07 3.81
C ALA A 140 2.93 4.05 5.17
N LEU A 141 2.22 4.41 6.25
CA LEU A 141 2.75 4.36 7.62
C LEU A 141 3.19 2.95 7.97
N MET A 142 2.37 1.92 7.72
CA MET A 142 2.78 0.53 7.96
C MET A 142 4.08 0.17 7.21
N SER A 143 4.25 0.64 5.98
CA SER A 143 5.48 0.36 5.21
C SER A 143 6.71 1.05 5.82
N PHE A 144 6.58 2.32 6.21
CA PHE A 144 7.69 3.11 6.76
C PHE A 144 8.04 2.77 8.21
N THR A 145 7.06 2.34 9.01
CA THR A 145 7.24 2.04 10.43
C THR A 145 7.36 0.55 10.73
N ALA A 146 7.29 -0.33 9.72
CA ALA A 146 7.48 -1.76 9.95
C ALA A 146 8.92 -2.08 10.42
N PRO A 147 9.10 -3.08 11.31
CA PRO A 147 10.41 -3.61 11.70
C PRO A 147 11.27 -3.91 10.45
N PRO A 148 12.59 -3.73 10.48
CA PRO A 148 13.43 -3.97 9.31
C PRO A 148 13.38 -5.44 8.86
N PRO A 149 13.59 -5.75 7.56
CA PRO A 149 13.71 -7.14 7.08
C PRO A 149 15.00 -7.80 7.63
N MET A 150 15.14 -9.13 7.54
CA MET A 150 16.40 -9.78 7.91
C MET A 150 17.50 -9.61 6.86
N VAL A 151 17.14 -9.77 5.58
CA VAL A 151 18.10 -9.75 4.47
C VAL A 151 17.86 -8.60 3.52
N ASN A 152 18.96 -8.08 2.97
CA ASN A 152 18.93 -7.08 1.92
C ASN A 152 19.08 -7.75 0.55
N ARG A 153 18.00 -7.77 -0.23
CA ARG A 153 17.99 -8.38 -1.57
C ARG A 153 18.86 -7.62 -2.57
N LYS A 154 19.84 -8.30 -3.17
CA LYS A 154 20.79 -7.71 -4.13
C LYS A 154 20.30 -7.71 -5.58
N LYS A 155 19.57 -8.73 -6.02
CA LYS A 155 19.05 -8.85 -7.41
C LYS A 155 17.81 -7.98 -7.64
N PHE A 156 17.49 -7.70 -8.91
CA PHE A 156 16.20 -7.09 -9.26
C PHE A 156 15.10 -8.14 -9.13
N ASP A 157 14.00 -7.77 -8.49
CA ASP A 157 12.87 -8.67 -8.20
C ASP A 157 11.57 -7.84 -8.11
N ASN A 158 10.45 -8.55 -7.90
CA ASN A 158 9.13 -7.98 -7.74
C ASN A 158 9.03 -6.93 -6.63
N ILE A 159 9.77 -7.10 -5.54
CA ILE A 159 9.78 -6.18 -4.40
C ILE A 159 10.48 -4.87 -4.79
N LYS A 160 11.59 -4.94 -5.53
CA LYS A 160 12.25 -3.73 -6.04
C LYS A 160 11.39 -3.00 -7.07
N LEU A 161 10.71 -3.72 -7.95
CA LEU A 161 9.77 -3.10 -8.89
C LEU A 161 8.62 -2.40 -8.14
N HIS A 162 8.03 -3.06 -7.13
CA HIS A 162 7.03 -2.44 -6.26
C HIS A 162 7.56 -1.16 -5.60
N LYS A 163 8.80 -1.14 -5.08
CA LYS A 163 9.42 0.06 -4.50
C LYS A 163 9.58 1.20 -5.50
N ILE A 164 9.93 0.89 -6.76
CA ILE A 164 10.02 1.92 -7.80
C ILE A 164 8.63 2.49 -8.09
N LEU A 165 7.64 1.61 -8.28
CA LEU A 165 6.25 2.01 -8.51
C LEU A 165 5.67 2.76 -7.30
N SER A 166 6.18 2.50 -6.08
CA SER A 166 5.73 3.20 -4.89
C SER A 166 6.17 4.64 -4.81
N TYR A 167 7.31 5.00 -5.37
CA TYR A 167 7.67 6.40 -5.55
C TYR A 167 6.70 7.11 -6.51
N VAL A 168 6.27 6.43 -7.57
CA VAL A 168 5.33 6.98 -8.56
C VAL A 168 3.94 7.14 -7.95
N HIS A 169 3.38 6.11 -7.31
CA HIS A 169 2.04 6.24 -6.72
C HIS A 169 2.01 7.15 -5.50
N LEU A 170 3.10 7.25 -4.72
CA LEU A 170 3.19 8.22 -3.61
C LEU A 170 3.22 9.66 -4.09
N SER A 171 4.09 9.98 -5.05
CA SER A 171 4.14 11.31 -5.65
C SER A 171 2.82 11.66 -6.34
N GLY A 172 2.21 10.70 -7.02
CA GLY A 172 0.89 10.83 -7.62
C GLY A 172 -0.23 11.15 -6.63
N MET A 173 -0.30 10.44 -5.49
CA MET A 173 -1.27 10.71 -4.42
C MET A 173 -1.09 12.10 -3.80
N ILE A 174 0.15 12.57 -3.64
CA ILE A 174 0.41 13.94 -3.18
C ILE A 174 -0.07 14.95 -4.24
N ALA A 175 0.33 14.73 -5.50
CA ALA A 175 0.00 15.63 -6.59
C ALA A 175 -1.52 15.76 -6.81
N THR A 176 -2.28 14.67 -6.75
CA THR A 176 -3.75 14.70 -6.92
C THR A 176 -4.42 15.53 -5.83
N ASN A 177 -4.01 15.38 -4.57
CA ASN A 177 -4.55 16.15 -3.45
C ASN A 177 -4.19 17.65 -3.55
N VAL A 178 -2.94 17.97 -3.87
CA VAL A 178 -2.49 19.36 -4.08
C VAL A 178 -3.26 20.03 -5.23
N LEU A 179 -3.37 19.33 -6.37
CA LEU A 179 -4.10 19.85 -7.53
C LEU A 179 -5.60 19.99 -7.25
N SER A 180 -6.19 19.13 -6.41
CA SER A 180 -7.58 19.26 -5.97
C SER A 180 -7.80 20.57 -5.21
N GLN A 181 -6.94 20.88 -4.24
CA GLN A 181 -7.04 22.14 -3.48
C GLN A 181 -6.90 23.37 -4.38
N GLN A 182 -6.03 23.31 -5.38
CA GLN A 182 -5.87 24.39 -6.35
C GLN A 182 -7.09 24.56 -7.26
N ILE A 183 -7.89 23.51 -7.50
CA ILE A 183 -9.13 23.60 -8.28
C ILE A 183 -10.21 24.38 -7.51
N ASP A 184 -10.38 24.10 -6.21
CA ASP A 184 -11.42 24.71 -5.40
C ASP A 184 -11.23 26.23 -5.22
N GLY A 185 -9.97 26.69 -5.18
CA GLY A 185 -9.64 28.10 -5.00
C GLY A 185 -9.48 28.93 -6.28
N ASN A 186 -9.77 28.38 -7.47
CA ASN A 186 -9.42 29.02 -8.75
C ASN A 186 -10.64 29.30 -9.64
N SER A 187 -10.76 30.55 -10.11
CA SER A 187 -11.84 31.01 -11.01
C SER A 187 -11.79 30.41 -12.43
N ASN A 188 -10.62 29.93 -12.88
CA ASN A 188 -10.44 29.24 -14.16
C ASN A 188 -9.58 27.97 -14.02
N PRO A 189 -10.14 26.88 -13.43
CA PRO A 189 -9.37 25.69 -13.08
C PRO A 189 -9.19 24.72 -14.25
N ALA A 190 -9.53 25.09 -15.49
CA ALA A 190 -9.61 24.17 -16.61
C ALA A 190 -8.31 23.38 -16.86
N ASN A 191 -7.15 24.05 -16.80
CA ASN A 191 -5.86 23.38 -16.95
C ASN A 191 -5.49 22.55 -15.73
N ILE A 192 -5.82 22.99 -14.53
CA ILE A 192 -5.53 22.27 -13.27
C ILE A 192 -6.34 20.97 -13.21
N LYS A 193 -7.61 21.01 -13.64
CA LYS A 193 -8.48 19.82 -13.79
C LYS A 193 -7.86 18.79 -14.75
N LYS A 194 -7.26 19.23 -15.87
CA LYS A 194 -6.55 18.31 -16.79
C LYS A 194 -5.37 17.62 -16.10
N TRP A 195 -4.55 18.38 -15.38
CA TRP A 195 -3.40 17.84 -14.63
C TRP A 195 -3.82 16.93 -13.48
N HIS A 196 -4.85 17.31 -12.72
CA HIS A 196 -5.41 16.47 -11.65
C HIS A 196 -5.87 15.12 -12.20
N ARG A 197 -6.57 15.11 -13.34
CA ARG A 197 -7.02 13.89 -14.00
C ARG A 197 -5.86 13.03 -14.50
N ALA A 198 -4.84 13.66 -15.10
CA ALA A 198 -3.64 12.95 -15.55
C ALA A 198 -2.91 12.31 -14.37
N ALA A 199 -2.69 13.07 -13.29
CA ALA A 199 -2.09 12.56 -12.07
C ALA A 199 -2.91 11.40 -11.48
N ALA A 200 -4.24 11.51 -11.44
CA ALA A 200 -5.11 10.46 -10.92
C ALA A 200 -4.99 9.14 -11.70
N PHE A 201 -5.00 9.19 -13.04
CA PHE A 201 -4.82 7.98 -13.85
C PHE A 201 -3.42 7.38 -13.72
N THR A 202 -2.38 8.20 -13.73
CA THR A 202 -1.00 7.74 -13.53
C THR A 202 -0.84 7.10 -12.16
N THR A 203 -1.41 7.70 -11.12
CA THR A 203 -1.39 7.18 -9.74
C THR A 203 -2.10 5.84 -9.67
N PHE A 204 -3.32 5.74 -10.19
CA PHE A 204 -4.08 4.49 -10.19
C PHE A 204 -3.38 3.39 -10.99
N GLY A 205 -2.83 3.71 -12.17
CA GLY A 205 -2.05 2.77 -12.98
C GLY A 205 -0.81 2.27 -12.26
N ALA A 206 0.00 3.16 -11.68
CA ALA A 206 1.18 2.78 -10.92
C ALA A 206 0.83 1.97 -9.66
N TYR A 207 -0.24 2.35 -8.96
CA TYR A 207 -0.71 1.65 -7.76
C TYR A 207 -1.19 0.22 -8.07
N THR A 208 -2.01 0.07 -9.11
CA THR A 208 -2.50 -1.25 -9.55
C THR A 208 -1.38 -2.11 -10.13
N ALA A 209 -0.44 -1.54 -10.88
CA ALA A 209 0.76 -2.23 -11.31
C ALA A 209 1.58 -2.71 -10.10
N ALA A 210 1.75 -1.88 -9.07
CA ALA A 210 2.50 -2.24 -7.86
C ALA A 210 1.84 -3.40 -7.08
N ILE A 211 0.52 -3.54 -7.14
CA ILE A 211 -0.21 -4.70 -6.61
C ILE A 211 0.02 -5.92 -7.50
N ALA A 212 -0.06 -5.75 -8.82
CA ALA A 212 0.12 -6.85 -9.77
C ALA A 212 1.52 -7.46 -9.68
N THR A 213 2.57 -6.66 -9.52
CA THR A 213 3.95 -7.15 -9.40
C THR A 213 4.16 -8.02 -8.17
N ILE A 214 3.37 -7.83 -7.11
CA ILE A 214 3.42 -8.70 -5.91
C ILE A 214 2.78 -10.07 -6.21
N LYS A 215 1.89 -10.17 -7.21
CA LYS A 215 1.18 -11.40 -7.57
C LYS A 215 1.88 -12.23 -8.63
N PHE A 216 2.63 -11.60 -9.55
CA PHE A 216 3.31 -12.28 -10.65
C PHE A 216 4.80 -12.36 -10.36
N GLU A 217 5.29 -13.57 -10.09
CA GLU A 217 6.69 -13.81 -9.74
C GLU A 217 7.58 -13.89 -10.99
N PHE A 218 8.76 -13.27 -10.92
CA PHE A 218 9.86 -13.29 -11.89
C PHE A 218 11.16 -12.82 -11.22
#